data_AF-A0AAD5NYR9-F1
#
_entry.id   AF-A0AAD5NYR9-F1
#
_cell.length_a   1.000
_cell.length_b   1.000
_cell.length_c   1.000
_cell.angle_alpha   90.00
_cell.angle_beta   90.00
_cell.angle_gamma   90.00
#
_symmetry.space_group_name_H-M   'P 1'
#
loop_
_entity.id
_entity.type
_entity.pdbx_description
1 polymer ?
#
loop_
_entity_poly.entity_id
_entity_poly.type
_entity_poly.pdbx_seq_one_letter_code
_entity_poly.pdbx_strand_id
1 'polypeptide(L)'
;MKVLMDMELKPDEVEDVKGTLRDMIKNRFPSGNYPSSEGSESYRLVHCSIGATVFGDEEFLQAAVDAEEMVWKRGLLKQVGIWHGISGNTYVFLALYRLTGKAEYLYRAKAFACFLLDRAQTLISEGVLV
;
A
#
# COMPACT_ATOMS: atom_id res chain seq x y z
N MET A 1 15.24 1.40 -9.45
CA MET A 1 15.28 2.34 -8.30
C MET A 1 15.66 1.51 -7.09
N LYS A 2 16.70 1.90 -6.35
CA LYS A 2 17.06 1.25 -5.09
C LYS A 2 16.66 2.18 -3.94
N VAL A 3 15.86 1.70 -3.00
CA VAL A 3 15.55 2.42 -1.75
C VAL A 3 16.48 1.96 -0.63
N LEU A 4 16.44 2.64 0.52
CA LEU A 4 17.33 2.34 1.65
C LEU A 4 17.28 0.86 2.06
N MET A 5 16.10 0.26 2.02
CA MET A 5 15.86 -1.16 2.34
C MET A 5 16.38 -2.16 1.29
N ASP A 6 16.82 -1.68 0.11
CA ASP A 6 17.44 -2.52 -0.94
C ASP A 6 18.97 -2.55 -0.82
N MET A 7 19.54 -1.92 0.22
CA MET A 7 20.97 -1.81 0.45
C MET A 7 21.42 -2.72 1.59
N GLU A 8 22.71 -3.06 1.61
CA GLU A 8 23.33 -3.65 2.79
C GLU A 8 23.51 -2.57 3.85
N LEU A 9 22.70 -2.66 4.91
CA LEU A 9 22.71 -1.72 6.05
C LEU A 9 23.49 -2.31 7.21
N LYS A 10 24.13 -1.45 8.00
CA LYS A 10 24.71 -1.83 9.28
C LYS A 10 23.61 -2.15 10.30
N PRO A 11 23.92 -2.91 11.37
CA PRO A 11 22.92 -3.27 12.37
C PRO A 11 22.20 -2.07 13.02
N ASP A 12 22.92 -0.97 13.29
CA ASP A 12 22.35 0.28 13.82
C ASP A 12 21.43 0.96 12.80
N GLU A 13 21.83 1.02 11.53
CA GLU A 13 21.02 1.59 10.45
C GLU A 13 19.74 0.77 10.21
N VAL A 14 19.79 -0.56 10.36
CA VAL A 14 18.60 -1.42 10.31
C VAL A 14 17.62 -1.08 11.44
N GLU A 15 18.10 -0.91 12.66
CA GLU A 15 17.25 -0.56 13.80
C GLU A 15 16.64 0.84 13.67
N ASP A 16 17.37 1.81 13.11
CA ASP A 16 16.83 3.15 12.80
C ASP A 16 15.68 3.08 11.79
N VAL A 17 15.82 2.26 10.74
CA VAL A 17 14.76 2.05 9.74
C VAL A 17 13.55 1.37 10.38
N LYS A 18 13.77 0.31 11.17
CA LYS A 18 12.68 -0.37 11.90
C LYS A 18 11.97 0.58 12.86
N GLY A 19 12.72 1.38 13.62
CA GLY A 19 12.20 2.39 14.53
C GLY A 19 11.29 3.40 13.81
N THR A 20 11.75 3.90 12.66
CA THR A 20 10.96 4.82 11.83
C THR A 20 9.66 4.18 11.35
N LEU A 21 9.71 2.93 10.87
CA LEU A 21 8.51 2.22 10.42
C LEU A 21 7.52 1.95 11.57
N ARG A 22 8.03 1.58 12.75
CA ARG A 22 7.22 1.41 13.97
C ARG A 22 6.52 2.69 14.37
N ASP A 23 7.24 3.82 14.32
CA ASP A 23 6.66 5.13 14.63
C ASP A 23 5.57 5.50 13.62
N MET A 24 5.74 5.21 12.34
CA MET A 24 4.67 5.40 11.34
C MET A 24 3.44 4.54 11.64
N ILE A 25 3.63 3.27 11.99
CA ILE A 25 2.52 2.35 12.35
C ILE A 25 1.79 2.84 13.60
N LYS A 26 2.52 3.30 14.60
CA LYS A 26 1.96 3.82 15.86
C LYS A 26 1.12 5.08 15.66
N ASN A 27 1.50 5.93 14.70
CA ASN A 27 0.84 7.21 14.42
C ASN A 27 -0.23 7.13 13.30
N ARG A 28 -0.66 5.93 12.91
CA ARG A 28 -1.77 5.76 11.95
C ARG A 28 -3.10 6.23 12.52
N PHE A 29 -4.01 6.65 11.65
CA PHE A 29 -5.36 7.01 12.07
C PHE A 29 -6.11 5.81 12.67
N PRO A 30 -7.16 6.05 13.48
CA PRO A 30 -8.05 4.98 13.95
C PRO A 30 -8.67 4.16 12.80
N SER A 31 -8.78 4.79 11.62
CA SER A 31 -9.21 4.12 10.39
C SER A 31 -8.12 3.24 9.76
N GLY A 32 -6.96 3.02 10.37
CA GLY A 32 -5.86 2.21 9.83
C GLY A 32 -5.10 2.83 8.65
N ASN A 33 -5.50 4.00 8.15
CA ASN A 33 -4.76 4.72 7.11
C ASN A 33 -3.66 5.59 7.73
N TYR A 34 -2.66 5.97 6.94
CA TYR A 34 -1.55 6.79 7.41
C TYR A 34 -1.74 8.26 7.02
N PRO A 35 -1.29 9.20 7.86
CA PRO A 35 -1.27 10.61 7.51
C PRO A 35 -0.27 10.88 6.37
N SER A 36 -0.58 11.84 5.51
CA SER A 36 0.32 12.25 4.42
C SER A 36 1.59 12.96 4.91
N SER A 37 1.49 13.58 6.09
CA SER A 37 2.55 14.32 6.78
C SER A 37 2.18 14.42 8.26
N GLU A 38 3.15 14.66 9.14
CA GLU A 38 2.86 14.88 10.56
C GLU A 38 1.84 16.01 10.76
N GLY A 39 0.87 15.78 11.65
CA GLY A 39 -0.21 16.73 11.94
C GLY A 39 -1.27 16.90 10.83
N SER A 40 -1.17 16.16 9.72
CA SER A 40 -2.19 16.19 8.66
C SER A 40 -3.45 15.48 9.11
N GLU A 41 -4.60 16.13 8.92
CA GLU A 41 -5.93 15.49 9.02
C GLU A 41 -6.40 14.93 7.66
N SER A 42 -5.62 15.13 6.59
CA SER A 42 -6.05 14.80 5.23
C SER A 42 -5.85 13.31 4.91
N TYR A 43 -6.91 12.70 4.38
CA TYR A 43 -6.94 11.31 3.98
C TYR A 43 -6.34 11.15 2.57
N ARG A 44 -5.05 10.78 2.49
CA ARG A 44 -4.47 10.19 1.28
C ARG A 44 -4.08 8.75 1.60
N LEU A 45 -4.41 7.80 0.72
CA LEU A 45 -3.99 6.40 0.89
C LEU A 45 -2.47 6.35 0.74
N VAL A 46 -1.77 5.97 1.80
CA VAL A 46 -0.31 5.78 1.78
C VAL A 46 -0.03 4.30 1.96
N HIS A 47 0.78 3.73 1.07
CA HIS A 47 1.05 2.30 1.01
C HIS A 47 2.26 1.93 1.87
N CYS A 48 2.08 1.02 2.83
CA CYS A 48 3.11 0.57 3.78
C CYS A 48 3.65 -0.86 3.46
N SER A 49 3.41 -1.39 2.25
CA SER A 49 3.68 -2.81 1.96
C SER A 49 5.17 -3.19 1.84
N ILE A 50 6.09 -2.22 1.81
CA ILE A 50 7.53 -2.49 1.57
C ILE A 50 8.24 -3.03 2.82
N GLY A 51 7.94 -2.50 4.02
CA GLY A 51 8.64 -2.87 5.26
C GLY A 51 8.48 -4.35 5.65
N ALA A 52 7.31 -4.94 5.36
CA ALA A 52 7.00 -6.34 5.68
C ALA A 52 7.88 -7.35 4.93
N THR A 53 8.34 -7.00 3.72
CA THR A 53 9.10 -7.93 2.86
C THR A 53 10.57 -8.02 3.28
N VAL A 54 11.09 -6.98 3.93
CA VAL A 54 12.53 -6.80 4.18
C VAL A 54 12.93 -7.33 5.56
N PHE A 55 12.12 -7.05 6.58
CA PHE A 55 12.48 -7.36 7.97
C PHE A 55 11.89 -8.67 8.49
N GLY A 56 10.84 -9.19 7.85
CA GLY A 56 10.18 -10.44 8.28
C GLY A 56 9.48 -10.37 9.63
N ASP A 57 9.45 -9.21 10.30
CA ASP A 57 8.78 -9.03 11.58
C ASP A 57 7.26 -9.07 11.40
N GLU A 58 6.57 -9.82 12.28
CA GLU A 58 5.12 -10.03 12.23
C GLU A 58 4.32 -8.72 12.33
N GLU A 59 4.83 -7.72 13.05
CA GLU A 59 4.19 -6.41 13.16
C GLU A 59 4.07 -5.70 11.80
N PHE A 60 5.11 -5.80 10.96
CA PHE A 60 5.13 -5.16 9.65
C PHE A 60 4.21 -5.91 8.69
N LEU A 61 4.17 -7.24 8.80
CA LEU A 61 3.21 -8.04 8.06
C LEU A 61 1.77 -7.67 8.44
N GLN A 62 1.47 -7.55 9.74
CA GLN A 62 0.14 -7.17 10.20
C GLN A 62 -0.23 -5.76 9.74
N ALA A 63 0.70 -4.80 9.80
CA ALA A 63 0.49 -3.45 9.29
C ALA A 63 0.20 -3.45 7.78
N ALA A 64 0.90 -4.30 7.00
CA ALA A 64 0.64 -4.45 5.57
C ALA A 64 -0.74 -5.07 5.29
N VAL A 65 -1.18 -6.06 6.08
CA VAL A 65 -2.52 -6.65 5.99
C VAL A 65 -3.60 -5.62 6.34
N ASP A 66 -3.42 -4.84 7.40
CA ASP A 66 -4.37 -3.78 7.78
C ASP A 66 -4.51 -2.72 6.68
N ALA A 67 -3.38 -2.33 6.07
CA ALA A 67 -3.36 -1.38 4.95
C ALA A 67 -4.05 -1.96 3.72
N GLU A 68 -3.85 -3.24 3.43
CA GLU A 68 -4.50 -3.93 2.32
C GLU A 68 -6.01 -4.00 2.48
N GLU A 69 -6.51 -4.26 3.69
CA GLU A 69 -7.95 -4.32 3.96
C GLU A 69 -8.61 -2.95 3.74
N MET A 70 -7.88 -1.86 3.99
CA MET A 70 -8.32 -0.50 3.64
C MET A 70 -8.39 -0.29 2.13
N VAL A 71 -7.38 -0.75 1.40
CA VAL A 71 -7.37 -0.70 -0.08
C VAL A 71 -8.50 -1.54 -0.65
N TRP A 72 -8.80 -2.71 -0.07
CA TRP A 72 -9.93 -3.53 -0.51
C TRP A 72 -11.27 -2.80 -0.34
N LYS A 73 -11.49 -2.16 0.81
CA LYS A 73 -12.74 -1.46 1.12
C LYS A 73 -12.91 -0.12 0.39
N ARG A 74 -11.81 0.59 0.10
CA ARG A 74 -11.86 2.01 -0.33
C ARG A 74 -10.96 2.34 -1.52
N GLY A 75 -10.24 1.36 -2.07
CA GLY A 75 -9.22 1.57 -3.10
C GLY A 75 -9.74 1.62 -4.54
N LEU A 76 -11.04 1.42 -4.77
CA LEU A 76 -11.67 1.68 -6.07
C LEU A 76 -11.90 3.19 -6.24
N LEU A 77 -10.82 3.90 -6.54
CA LEU A 77 -10.81 5.35 -6.72
C LEU A 77 -11.40 5.76 -8.07
N LYS A 78 -11.70 7.06 -8.24
CA LYS A 78 -12.11 7.60 -9.55
C LYS A 78 -10.95 7.69 -10.55
N GLN A 79 -9.71 7.58 -10.07
CA GLN A 79 -8.49 7.70 -10.86
C GLN A 79 -7.98 6.31 -11.26
N VAL A 80 -7.56 6.16 -12.52
CA VAL A 80 -7.08 4.88 -13.07
C VAL A 80 -5.56 4.67 -12.93
N GLY A 81 -4.81 5.74 -12.64
CA GLY A 81 -3.34 5.74 -12.71
C GLY A 81 -2.60 4.89 -11.68
N ILE A 82 -1.27 4.82 -11.82
CA ILE A 82 -0.38 4.08 -10.91
C ILE A 82 -0.09 4.87 -9.63
N TRP A 83 0.03 6.20 -9.69
CA TRP A 83 0.44 7.00 -8.53
C TRP A 83 -0.66 7.13 -7.47
N HIS A 84 -1.89 7.46 -7.90
CA HIS A 84 -3.03 7.73 -7.01
C HIS A 84 -4.32 7.10 -7.54
N GLY A 85 -4.22 5.92 -8.17
CA GLY A 85 -5.37 5.28 -8.81
C GLY A 85 -5.47 3.78 -8.55
N ILE A 86 -6.52 3.20 -9.12
CA ILE A 86 -6.87 1.78 -8.97
C ILE A 86 -5.71 0.88 -9.41
N SER A 87 -4.99 1.25 -10.48
CA SER A 87 -3.83 0.47 -10.96
C SER A 87 -2.72 0.40 -9.91
N GLY A 88 -2.43 1.52 -9.24
CA GLY A 88 -1.46 1.57 -8.14
C GLY A 88 -1.89 0.74 -6.95
N ASN A 89 -3.14 0.89 -6.54
CA ASN A 89 -3.73 0.14 -5.43
C ASN A 89 -3.68 -1.38 -5.66
N THR A 90 -3.81 -1.82 -6.92
CA THR A 90 -3.70 -3.24 -7.29
C THR A 90 -2.35 -3.86 -6.87
N TYR A 91 -1.26 -3.08 -6.86
CA TYR A 91 0.06 -3.58 -6.46
C TYR A 91 0.15 -3.95 -4.99
N VAL A 92 -0.72 -3.41 -4.12
CA VAL A 92 -0.75 -3.78 -2.70
C VAL A 92 -1.10 -5.26 -2.54
N PHE A 93 -2.13 -5.72 -3.26
CA PHE A 93 -2.52 -7.13 -3.28
C PHE A 93 -1.44 -8.02 -3.91
N LEU A 94 -0.82 -7.58 -5.00
CA LEU A 94 0.27 -8.34 -5.63
C LEU A 94 1.50 -8.46 -4.72
N ALA A 95 1.84 -7.41 -3.96
CA ALA A 95 2.92 -7.44 -3.00
C ALA A 95 2.64 -8.45 -1.88
N LEU A 96 1.43 -8.44 -1.31
CA LEU A 96 1.05 -9.41 -0.27
C LEU A 96 0.92 -10.84 -0.80
N TYR A 97 0.49 -11.03 -2.05
CA TYR A 97 0.54 -12.34 -2.68
C TYR A 97 1.98 -12.86 -2.80
N ARG A 98 2.92 -12.01 -3.26
CA ARG A 98 4.34 -12.39 -3.35
C ARG A 98 4.94 -12.71 -1.98
N LEU A 99 4.55 -11.98 -0.95
CA LEU A 99 5.05 -12.16 0.41
C LEU A 99 4.49 -13.42 1.09
N THR A 100 3.20 -13.70 0.90
CA THR A 100 2.49 -14.72 1.70
C THR A 100 2.09 -15.97 0.93
N GLY A 101 2.06 -15.93 -0.40
CA GLY A 101 1.54 -17.00 -1.27
C GLY A 101 0.03 -17.21 -1.19
N LYS A 102 -0.73 -16.40 -0.42
CA LYS A 102 -2.17 -16.58 -0.22
C LYS A 102 -2.95 -16.17 -1.47
N ALA A 103 -3.66 -17.13 -2.07
CA ALA A 103 -4.44 -16.93 -3.31
C ALA A 103 -5.53 -15.84 -3.20
N GLU A 104 -6.00 -15.52 -1.99
CA GLU A 104 -6.95 -14.43 -1.75
C GLU A 104 -6.43 -13.08 -2.28
N TYR A 105 -5.17 -12.75 -2.05
CA TYR A 105 -4.60 -11.49 -2.54
C TYR A 105 -4.49 -11.47 -4.06
N LEU A 106 -4.18 -12.61 -4.68
CA LEU A 106 -4.19 -12.72 -6.14
C LEU A 106 -5.62 -12.52 -6.70
N TYR A 107 -6.63 -13.03 -6.01
CA TYR A 107 -8.03 -12.81 -6.37
C TYR A 107 -8.42 -11.33 -6.26
N ARG A 108 -8.07 -10.64 -5.16
CA ARG A 108 -8.33 -9.20 -4.99
C ARG A 108 -7.62 -8.36 -6.06
N ALA A 109 -6.38 -8.70 -6.40
CA ALA A 109 -5.66 -8.07 -7.52
C ALA A 109 -6.40 -8.26 -8.85
N LYS A 110 -6.85 -9.49 -9.15
CA LYS A 110 -7.64 -9.79 -10.34
C LYS A 110 -8.95 -9.00 -10.36
N ALA A 111 -9.65 -8.87 -9.24
CA ALA A 111 -10.89 -8.12 -9.15
C ALA A 111 -10.70 -6.64 -9.53
N PHE A 112 -9.63 -6.00 -9.04
CA PHE A 112 -9.30 -4.61 -9.41
C PHE A 112 -8.94 -4.49 -10.90
N ALA A 113 -8.18 -5.45 -11.45
CA ALA A 113 -7.87 -5.48 -12.87
C ALA A 113 -9.12 -5.66 -13.74
N CYS A 114 -10.04 -6.54 -13.35
CA CYS A 114 -11.33 -6.72 -14.03
C CYS A 114 -12.19 -5.44 -13.97
N PHE A 115 -12.22 -4.76 -12.82
CA PHE A 115 -12.91 -3.47 -12.68
C PHE A 115 -12.34 -2.42 -13.64
N LEU A 116 -11.01 -2.31 -13.74
CA LEU A 116 -10.37 -1.43 -14.71
C LEU A 116 -10.69 -1.81 -16.15
N LEU A 117 -10.67 -3.09 -16.49
CA LEU A 117 -11.02 -3.56 -17.84
C LEU A 117 -12.44 -3.13 -18.24
N ASP A 118 -13.39 -3.17 -17.31
CA ASP A 118 -14.79 -2.81 -17.54
C ASP A 118 -15.04 -1.28 -17.53
N ARG A 119 -14.39 -0.55 -16.62
CA ARG A 119 -14.76 0.85 -16.30
C ARG A 119 -13.72 1.89 -16.69
N ALA A 120 -12.49 1.53 -17.05
CA ALA A 120 -11.42 2.51 -17.23
C ALA A 120 -11.75 3.58 -18.27
N GLN A 121 -12.34 3.21 -19.41
CA GLN A 121 -12.71 4.19 -20.45
C GLN A 121 -13.74 5.20 -19.95
N THR A 122 -14.75 4.73 -19.20
CA THR A 122 -15.74 5.61 -18.57
C THR A 122 -15.08 6.55 -17.57
N LEU A 123 -14.25 6.02 -16.66
CA LEU A 123 -13.54 6.82 -15.65
C LEU A 123 -12.60 7.87 -16.28
N ILE A 124 -11.92 7.53 -17.38
CA ILE A 124 -11.09 8.45 -18.13
C ILE A 124 -11.95 9.54 -18.79
N SER A 125 -13.09 9.16 -19.40
CA SER A 125 -13.98 10.10 -20.08
C SER A 125 -14.69 11.07 -19.14
N GLU A 126 -14.95 10.67 -17.90
CA GLU A 126 -15.55 11.50 -16.85
C GLU A 126 -14.58 12.55 -16.28
N GLY A 127 -13.34 12.60 -16.76
CA GLY A 127 -12.46 13.76 -16.60
C GLY A 127 -11.84 13.92 -15.22
N VAL A 128 -11.79 12.89 -14.37
CA VAL A 128 -10.91 12.91 -13.18
C VAL A 128 -9.48 12.62 -13.64
N LEU A 129 -8.91 13.60 -14.35
CA LEU A 129 -7.52 13.61 -14.79
C LEU A 129 -6.58 13.56 -13.58
N VAL A 130 -5.42 12.93 -13.84
CA VAL A 130 -4.27 12.65 -12.97
C VAL A 130 -3.89 13.82 -12.06
#